data_AF-A0A6J1BAX9-F1
#
_entry.id   AF-A0A6J1BAX9-F1
#
_cell.length_a   1.000
_cell.length_b   1.000
_cell.length_c   1.000
_cell.angle_alpha   90.00
_cell.angle_beta   90.00
_cell.angle_gamma   90.00
#
_symmetry.space_group_name_H-M   'P 1'
#
loop_
_entity.id
_entity.type
_entity.pdbx_description
1 polymer ?
#
loop_
_entity_poly.entity_id
_entity_poly.type
_entity_poly.pdbx_seq_one_letter_code
_entity_poly.pdbx_strand_id
1 'polypeptide(L)'
;MELRKFGKNYSQLLELMVEHAQMEERVVFPVLEMADRGLCKAANEEHARDLPVMNGIKEDIKSIGVMDYGTPAYHEGLANLSTRLKSLQKHCKEHFDEEEKHLLPLIEATELSEEQKTRVFEQCFDAMKATHSHLLNYFLEGLLPSEAMEYVDLINKCSDKERTASMIQMIAK
;
A
#
# COMPACT_ATOMS: atom_id res chain seq x y z
N MET A 1 -10.11 14.40 -19.89
CA MET A 1 -10.85 14.00 -18.68
C MET A 1 -10.26 12.72 -18.08
N GLU A 2 -9.97 11.71 -18.91
CA GLU A 2 -9.40 10.42 -18.47
C GLU A 2 -8.02 10.48 -17.82
N LEU A 3 -7.04 11.19 -18.41
CA LEU A 3 -5.67 11.23 -17.84
C LEU A 3 -5.61 11.94 -16.48
N ARG A 4 -6.50 12.92 -16.24
CA ARG A 4 -6.62 13.58 -14.94
C ARG A 4 -7.20 12.65 -13.88
N LYS A 5 -8.23 11.86 -14.24
CA LYS A 5 -8.78 10.83 -13.36
C LYS A 5 -7.74 9.76 -13.06
N PHE A 6 -7.02 9.31 -14.07
CA PHE A 6 -5.90 8.36 -13.92
C PHE A 6 -4.83 8.89 -12.97
N GLY A 7 -4.38 10.14 -13.13
CA GLY A 7 -3.39 10.75 -12.24
C GLY A 7 -3.87 10.91 -10.79
N LYS A 8 -5.17 11.16 -10.58
CA LYS A 8 -5.77 11.16 -9.23
C LYS A 8 -5.70 9.75 -8.62
N ASN A 9 -6.19 8.74 -9.33
CA ASN A 9 -6.18 7.36 -8.86
C ASN A 9 -4.75 6.89 -8.56
N TYR A 10 -3.79 7.21 -9.44
CA TYR A 10 -2.38 6.87 -9.21
C TYR A 10 -1.79 7.59 -7.99
N SER A 11 -2.20 8.82 -7.71
CA SER A 11 -1.76 9.53 -6.51
C SER A 11 -2.29 8.88 -5.24
N GLN A 12 -3.52 8.36 -5.25
CA GLN A 12 -4.10 7.60 -4.15
C GLN A 12 -3.38 6.26 -3.95
N LEU A 13 -3.04 5.56 -5.04
CA LEU A 13 -2.20 4.35 -4.98
C LEU A 13 -0.83 4.63 -4.33
N LEU A 14 -0.16 5.70 -4.76
CA LEU A 14 1.14 6.08 -4.18
C LEU A 14 1.02 6.38 -2.68
N GLU A 15 -0.02 7.10 -2.25
CA GLU A 15 -0.25 7.38 -0.84
C GLU A 15 -0.47 6.09 -0.03
N LEU A 16 -1.26 5.16 -0.56
CA LEU A 16 -1.49 3.85 0.05
C LEU A 16 -0.19 3.03 0.18
N MET A 17 0.60 2.94 -0.89
CA MET A 17 1.86 2.19 -0.87
C MET A 17 2.89 2.80 0.08
N VAL A 18 2.90 4.13 0.23
CA VAL A 18 3.73 4.81 1.24
C VAL A 18 3.28 4.46 2.66
N GLU A 19 1.98 4.40 2.93
CA GLU A 19 1.49 3.99 4.25
C GLU A 19 1.77 2.52 4.57
N HIS A 20 1.62 1.63 3.59
CA HIS A 20 1.97 0.22 3.76
C HIS A 20 3.46 0.04 4.09
N ALA A 21 4.35 0.63 3.30
CA ALA A 21 5.79 0.58 3.58
C ALA A 21 6.13 1.17 4.95
N GLN A 22 5.53 2.30 5.33
CA GLN A 22 5.75 2.90 6.65
C GLN A 22 5.19 2.05 7.80
N MET A 23 4.07 1.36 7.57
CA MET A 23 3.46 0.46 8.54
C MET A 23 4.40 -0.71 8.83
N GLU A 24 4.94 -1.32 7.78
CA GLU A 24 5.93 -2.38 7.94
C GLU A 24 7.19 -1.89 8.62
N GLU A 25 7.82 -0.84 8.11
CA GLU A 25 9.09 -0.33 8.61
C GLU A 25 9.04 0.12 10.07
N ARG A 26 7.88 0.62 10.53
CA ARG A 26 7.72 1.16 11.90
C ARG A 26 7.11 0.17 12.88
N VAL A 27 6.40 -0.85 12.40
CA VAL A 27 5.62 -1.75 13.26
C VAL A 27 6.01 -3.20 13.04
N VAL A 28 5.86 -3.72 11.82
CA VAL A 28 6.07 -5.15 11.53
C VAL A 28 7.54 -5.53 11.52
N PHE A 29 8.38 -4.82 10.78
CA PHE A 29 9.80 -5.12 10.67
C PHE A 29 10.54 -5.02 12.00
N PRO A 30 10.29 -4.02 12.88
CA PRO A 30 10.89 -4.01 14.21
C PRO A 30 10.59 -5.25 15.03
N VAL A 31 9.37 -5.81 14.93
CA VAL A 31 9.00 -7.06 15.62
C VAL A 31 9.84 -8.23 15.10
N LEU A 32 10.01 -8.34 13.78
CA LEU A 32 10.79 -9.39 13.15
C LEU A 32 12.31 -9.24 13.43
N GLU A 33 12.82 -8.02 13.37
CA GLU A 33 14.23 -7.69 13.63
C GLU A 33 14.65 -7.91 15.10
N MET A 34 13.68 -7.85 16.04
CA MET A 34 13.90 -8.27 17.42
C MET A 34 14.11 -9.78 17.54
N ALA A 35 13.47 -10.58 16.67
CA ALA A 35 13.61 -12.03 16.67
C ALA A 35 14.89 -12.48 15.95
N ASP A 36 15.20 -11.88 14.79
CA ASP A 36 16.45 -12.12 14.07
C ASP A 36 16.87 -10.88 13.24
N ARG A 37 18.12 -10.47 13.39
CA ARG A 37 18.63 -9.23 12.81
C ARG A 37 18.94 -9.39 11.32
N GLY A 38 18.42 -8.48 10.52
CA GLY A 38 18.64 -8.39 9.08
C GLY A 38 17.58 -9.09 8.24
N LEU A 39 16.56 -9.70 8.85
CA LEU A 39 15.47 -10.36 8.14
C LEU A 39 14.75 -9.42 7.17
N CYS A 40 14.55 -8.16 7.56
CA CYS A 40 13.74 -7.22 6.81
C CYS A 40 14.58 -6.34 5.87
N LYS A 41 15.89 -6.59 5.76
CA LYS A 41 16.80 -5.71 5.01
C LYS A 41 16.44 -5.64 3.52
N ALA A 42 16.11 -6.78 2.91
CA ALA A 42 15.76 -6.83 1.49
C ALA A 42 14.49 -6.04 1.18
N ALA A 43 13.43 -6.24 1.97
CA ALA A 43 12.17 -5.50 1.83
C ALA A 43 12.36 -3.98 2.02
N ASN A 44 13.15 -3.57 3.02
CA ASN A 44 13.52 -2.15 3.19
C ASN A 44 14.25 -1.57 1.95
N GLU A 45 15.17 -2.33 1.36
CA GLU A 45 15.90 -1.90 0.15
C GLU A 45 14.97 -1.82 -1.07
N GLU A 46 13.94 -2.68 -1.14
CA GLU A 46 12.89 -2.61 -2.15
C GLU A 46 12.04 -1.35 -2.00
N HIS A 47 11.56 -1.02 -0.80
CA HIS A 47 10.84 0.23 -0.54
C HIS A 47 11.66 1.46 -0.93
N ALA A 48 12.93 1.50 -0.52
CA ALA A 48 13.84 2.61 -0.80
C ALA A 48 14.11 2.80 -2.30
N ARG A 49 14.01 1.73 -3.10
CA ARG A 49 14.15 1.78 -4.55
C ARG A 49 12.84 2.13 -5.25
N ASP A 50 11.75 1.50 -4.87
CA ASP A 50 10.53 1.45 -5.68
C ASP A 50 9.60 2.65 -5.39
N LEU A 51 9.57 3.19 -4.16
CA LEU A 51 8.80 4.41 -3.86
C LEU A 51 9.28 5.63 -4.68
N PRO A 52 10.59 5.89 -4.85
CA PRO A 52 11.07 6.91 -5.80
C PRO A 52 10.64 6.66 -7.24
N VAL A 53 10.62 5.40 -7.70
CA VAL A 53 10.14 5.05 -9.05
C VAL A 53 8.67 5.41 -9.20
N MET A 54 7.85 5.09 -8.19
CA MET A 54 6.44 5.44 -8.18
C MET A 54 6.22 6.96 -8.24
N ASN A 55 7.00 7.73 -7.48
CA ASN A 55 6.94 9.18 -7.54
C ASN A 55 7.36 9.72 -8.91
N GLY A 56 8.39 9.14 -9.54
CA GLY A 56 8.78 9.48 -10.92
C GLY A 56 7.65 9.25 -11.92
N ILE A 57 6.91 8.15 -11.80
CA ILE A 57 5.73 7.88 -12.66
C ILE A 57 4.63 8.93 -12.42
N LYS A 58 4.41 9.38 -11.19
CA LYS A 58 3.46 10.47 -10.89
C LYS A 58 3.83 11.76 -11.62
N GLU A 59 5.10 12.11 -11.67
CA GLU A 59 5.57 13.29 -12.41
C GLU A 59 5.48 13.12 -13.93
N ASP A 60 5.70 11.91 -14.46
CA ASP A 60 5.44 11.61 -15.88
C ASP A 60 3.97 11.84 -16.24
N ILE A 61 3.04 11.36 -15.41
CA ILE A 61 1.59 11.54 -15.64
C ILE A 61 1.23 13.03 -15.70
N LYS A 62 1.77 13.85 -14.79
CA LYS A 62 1.56 15.30 -14.79
C LYS A 62 2.12 15.94 -16.07
N SER A 63 3.33 15.54 -16.46
CA SER A 63 4.02 16.06 -17.64
C SER A 63 3.25 15.74 -18.93
N ILE A 64 2.80 14.50 -19.09
CA ILE A 64 1.94 14.09 -20.23
C ILE A 64 0.60 14.85 -20.19
N GLY A 65 0.08 15.12 -19.00
CA GLY A 65 -1.17 15.86 -18.79
C GLY A 65 -1.20 17.28 -19.35
N VAL A 66 -0.04 17.90 -19.59
CA VAL A 66 0.08 19.25 -20.16
C VAL A 66 0.61 19.28 -21.60
N MET A 67 0.89 18.12 -22.20
CA MET A 67 1.35 18.02 -23.58
C MET A 67 0.20 18.19 -24.58
N ASP A 68 0.55 18.62 -25.79
CA ASP A 68 -0.40 18.71 -26.90
C ASP A 68 -0.85 17.31 -27.33
N TYR A 69 -2.17 17.09 -27.24
CA TYR A 69 -2.80 15.81 -27.55
C TYR A 69 -2.54 15.39 -29.01
N GLY A 70 -2.17 14.11 -29.19
CA GLY A 70 -1.97 13.51 -30.51
C GLY A 70 -0.61 13.82 -31.16
N THR A 71 0.27 14.56 -30.48
CA THR A 71 1.64 14.76 -30.96
C THR A 71 2.49 13.49 -30.82
N PRO A 72 3.57 13.31 -31.61
CA PRO A 72 4.50 12.20 -31.43
C PRO A 72 5.04 12.11 -30.00
N ALA A 73 5.38 13.25 -29.39
CA ALA A 73 5.85 13.32 -28.01
C ALA A 73 4.80 12.86 -26.99
N TYR A 74 3.52 13.20 -27.20
CA TYR A 74 2.42 12.71 -26.36
C TYR A 74 2.29 11.18 -26.44
N HIS A 75 2.34 10.61 -27.64
CA HIS A 75 2.26 9.16 -27.84
C HIS A 75 3.47 8.43 -27.25
N GLU A 76 4.67 8.97 -27.42
CA GLU A 76 5.89 8.44 -26.80
C GLU A 76 5.80 8.49 -25.26
N GLY A 77 5.35 9.61 -24.70
CA GLY A 77 5.11 9.76 -23.26
C GLY A 77 4.16 8.70 -22.72
N LEU A 78 3.03 8.46 -23.40
CA LEU A 78 2.09 7.40 -23.02
C LEU A 78 2.68 5.99 -23.12
N ALA A 79 3.47 5.70 -24.15
CA ALA A 79 4.12 4.41 -24.33
C ALA A 79 5.16 4.13 -23.23
N ASN A 80 5.96 5.15 -22.88
CA ASN A 80 6.93 5.10 -21.79
C ASN A 80 6.24 4.92 -20.44
N LEU A 81 5.18 5.69 -20.17
CA LEU A 81 4.36 5.57 -18.97
C LEU A 81 3.79 4.14 -18.83
N SER A 82 3.23 3.59 -19.91
CA SER A 82 2.70 2.21 -19.91
C SER A 82 3.78 1.17 -19.57
N THR A 83 4.98 1.33 -20.12
CA THR A 83 6.11 0.44 -19.86
C THR A 83 6.54 0.50 -18.40
N ARG A 84 6.66 1.71 -17.83
CA ARG A 84 7.02 1.90 -16.42
C ARG A 84 5.97 1.33 -15.48
N LEU A 85 4.69 1.53 -15.77
CA LEU A 85 3.59 0.98 -14.97
C LEU A 85 3.59 -0.56 -14.96
N LYS A 86 3.85 -1.21 -16.10
CA LYS A 86 3.96 -2.67 -16.17
C LYS A 86 5.15 -3.20 -15.36
N SER A 87 6.28 -2.51 -15.43
CA SER A 87 7.46 -2.87 -14.62
C SER A 87 7.17 -2.72 -13.13
N LEU A 88 6.56 -1.60 -12.73
CA LEU A 88 6.17 -1.36 -11.34
C LEU A 88 5.20 -2.44 -10.84
N GLN A 89 4.18 -2.78 -11.63
CA GLN A 89 3.23 -3.83 -11.27
C GLN A 89 3.92 -5.17 -11.03
N LYS A 90 4.90 -5.53 -11.87
CA LYS A 90 5.69 -6.75 -11.69
C LYS A 90 6.46 -6.71 -10.37
N HIS A 91 7.15 -5.62 -10.08
CA HIS A 91 7.93 -5.48 -8.84
C HIS A 91 7.04 -5.51 -7.60
N CYS A 92 5.90 -4.80 -7.60
CA CYS A 92 4.95 -4.85 -6.49
C CYS A 92 4.46 -6.28 -6.25
N LYS A 93 4.14 -7.03 -7.31
CA LYS A 93 3.74 -8.43 -7.18
C LYS A 93 4.84 -9.29 -6.57
N GLU A 94 6.07 -9.13 -7.04
CA GLU A 94 7.23 -9.87 -6.51
C GLU A 94 7.48 -9.53 -5.03
N HIS A 95 7.40 -8.25 -4.67
CA HIS A 95 7.51 -7.78 -3.29
C HIS A 95 6.46 -8.41 -2.36
N PHE A 96 5.17 -8.30 -2.69
CA PHE A 96 4.11 -8.91 -1.88
C PHE A 96 4.22 -10.44 -1.81
N ASP A 97 4.50 -11.11 -2.95
CA ASP A 97 4.63 -12.57 -3.01
C ASP A 97 5.80 -13.06 -2.12
N GLU A 98 6.93 -12.34 -2.08
CA GLU A 98 8.07 -12.67 -1.22
C GLU A 98 7.75 -12.43 0.26
N GLU A 99 7.11 -11.32 0.62
CA GLU A 99 6.74 -11.05 2.00
C GLU A 99 5.72 -12.06 2.55
N GLU A 100 4.65 -12.31 1.82
CA GLU A 100 3.59 -13.25 2.21
C GLU A 100 4.13 -14.67 2.41
N LYS A 101 5.06 -15.10 1.56
CA LYS A 101 5.57 -16.46 1.56
C LYS A 101 6.73 -16.67 2.52
N HIS A 102 7.58 -15.65 2.72
CA HIS A 102 8.87 -15.82 3.38
C HIS A 102 9.06 -14.95 4.62
N LEU A 103 8.42 -13.79 4.70
CA LEU A 103 8.65 -12.83 5.79
C LEU A 103 7.52 -12.85 6.83
N LEU A 104 6.28 -12.61 6.42
CA LEU A 104 5.13 -12.48 7.32
C LEU A 104 4.85 -13.75 8.15
N PRO A 105 5.02 -14.98 7.63
CA PRO A 105 4.85 -16.19 8.46
C PRO A 105 5.80 -16.25 9.65
N LEU A 106 6.94 -15.55 9.61
CA LEU A 106 7.89 -15.51 10.73
C LEU A 106 7.34 -14.74 11.94
N ILE A 107 6.29 -13.93 11.76
CA ILE A 107 5.59 -13.28 12.89
C ILE A 107 5.02 -14.35 13.83
N GLU A 108 4.54 -15.49 13.32
CA GLU A 108 4.04 -16.58 14.16
C GLU A 108 5.14 -17.24 15.00
N ALA A 109 6.38 -17.20 14.52
CA ALA A 109 7.55 -17.69 15.25
C ALA A 109 8.06 -16.69 16.30
N THR A 110 7.50 -15.48 16.36
CA THR A 110 7.80 -14.55 17.44
C THR A 110 7.07 -14.98 18.72
N GLU A 111 7.74 -14.94 19.87
CA GLU A 111 7.17 -15.30 21.17
C GLU A 111 6.25 -14.19 21.75
N LEU A 112 5.52 -13.46 20.89
CA LEU A 112 4.62 -12.39 21.32
C LEU A 112 3.41 -12.97 22.06
N SER A 113 3.08 -12.37 23.21
CA SER A 113 1.81 -12.64 23.91
C SER A 113 0.62 -12.13 23.10
N GLU A 114 -0.58 -12.62 23.41
CA GLU A 114 -1.81 -12.17 22.73
C GLU A 114 -2.06 -10.65 22.91
N GLU A 115 -1.70 -10.10 24.07
CA GLU A 115 -1.77 -8.65 24.30
C GLU A 115 -0.77 -7.89 23.43
N GLN A 116 0.44 -8.43 23.21
CA GLN A 116 1.43 -7.81 22.32
C GLN A 116 0.99 -7.89 20.86
N LYS A 117 0.47 -9.04 20.40
CA LYS A 117 -0.10 -9.19 19.06
C LYS A 117 -1.22 -8.18 18.80
N THR A 118 -2.12 -8.02 19.78
CA THR A 118 -3.21 -7.03 19.69
C THR A 118 -2.65 -5.60 19.57
N ARG A 119 -1.63 -5.25 20.36
CA ARG A 119 -0.97 -3.94 20.26
C ARG A 119 -0.30 -3.71 18.90
N VAL A 120 0.43 -4.70 18.39
CA VAL A 120 1.08 -4.62 17.08
C VAL A 120 0.02 -4.41 15.99
N PHE A 121 -1.08 -5.17 16.04
CA PHE A 121 -2.21 -5.01 15.14
C PHE A 121 -2.82 -3.59 15.18
N GLU A 122 -3.06 -3.05 16.38
CA GLU A 122 -3.56 -1.67 16.54
C GLU A 122 -2.56 -0.62 16.01
N GLN A 123 -1.26 -0.83 16.22
CA GLN A 123 -0.22 0.03 15.69
C GLN A 123 -0.15 0.00 14.16
N CYS A 124 -0.38 -1.16 13.53
CA CYS A 124 -0.51 -1.26 12.08
C CYS A 124 -1.69 -0.41 11.59
N PHE A 125 -2.84 -0.52 12.26
CA PHE A 125 -4.01 0.30 11.95
C PHE A 125 -3.74 1.80 12.10
N ASP A 126 -3.01 2.19 13.13
CA ASP A 126 -2.60 3.58 13.38
C ASP A 126 -1.57 4.12 12.40
N ALA A 127 -0.73 3.26 11.83
CA ALA A 127 0.24 3.67 10.82
C ALA A 127 -0.42 3.98 9.48
N MET A 128 -1.53 3.30 9.15
CA MET A 128 -2.26 3.44 7.88
C MET A 128 -3.49 4.37 7.98
N LYS A 129 -3.30 5.60 8.44
CA LYS A 129 -4.43 6.53 8.74
C LYS A 129 -5.17 7.00 7.49
N ALA A 130 -4.47 7.30 6.40
CA ALA A 130 -5.06 7.72 5.14
C ALA A 130 -5.90 6.59 4.55
N THR A 131 -5.34 5.38 4.51
CA THR A 131 -5.99 4.11 4.12
C THR A 131 -7.25 3.89 4.94
N HIS A 132 -7.18 4.07 6.25
CA HIS A 132 -8.33 3.93 7.16
C HIS A 132 -9.22 5.17 7.27
N SER A 133 -9.05 6.16 6.40
CA SER A 133 -9.90 7.36 6.32
C SER A 133 -10.39 7.59 4.90
N HIS A 134 -9.82 8.58 4.21
CA HIS A 134 -10.27 9.05 2.92
C HIS A 134 -9.90 8.13 1.75
N LEU A 135 -9.01 7.15 1.96
CA LEU A 135 -8.64 6.14 0.97
C LEU A 135 -9.36 4.80 1.18
N LEU A 136 -10.19 4.64 2.22
CA LEU A 136 -10.76 3.34 2.58
C LEU A 136 -11.55 2.69 1.44
N ASN A 137 -12.48 3.43 0.83
CA ASN A 137 -13.26 2.91 -0.30
C ASN A 137 -12.38 2.64 -1.52
N TYR A 138 -11.37 3.49 -1.77
CA TYR A 138 -10.41 3.29 -2.86
C TYR A 138 -9.61 2.00 -2.67
N PHE A 139 -9.18 1.71 -1.45
CA PHE A 139 -8.47 0.49 -1.11
C PHE A 139 -9.36 -0.74 -1.28
N LEU A 140 -10.56 -0.73 -0.71
CA LEU A 140 -11.49 -1.85 -0.79
C LEU A 140 -11.94 -2.15 -2.23
N GLU A 141 -12.10 -1.14 -3.07
CA GLU A 141 -12.39 -1.30 -4.50
C GLU A 141 -11.26 -2.01 -5.28
N GLY A 142 -10.04 -1.98 -4.75
CA GLY A 142 -8.88 -2.65 -5.34
C GLY A 142 -8.75 -4.13 -4.98
N LEU A 143 -9.52 -4.61 -3.99
CA LEU A 143 -9.47 -5.98 -3.49
C LEU A 143 -10.49 -6.89 -4.18
N LEU A 144 -10.26 -8.21 -4.11
CA LEU A 144 -11.30 -9.19 -4.42
C LEU A 144 -12.44 -9.08 -3.40
N PRO A 145 -13.69 -9.39 -3.76
CA PRO A 145 -14.81 -9.31 -2.82
C PRO A 145 -14.62 -10.08 -1.50
N SER A 146 -13.93 -11.23 -1.54
CA SER A 146 -13.60 -12.01 -0.33
C SER A 146 -12.57 -11.28 0.55
N GLU A 147 -11.50 -10.77 -0.05
CA GLU A 147 -10.44 -10.04 0.65
C GLU A 147 -10.98 -8.75 1.27
N ALA A 148 -11.87 -8.04 0.57
CA ALA A 148 -12.54 -6.86 1.10
C ALA A 148 -13.37 -7.19 2.35
N MET A 149 -14.10 -8.32 2.34
CA MET A 149 -14.86 -8.77 3.51
C MET A 149 -13.95 -9.19 4.67
N GLU A 150 -12.86 -9.90 4.38
CA GLU A 150 -11.84 -10.24 5.39
C GLU A 150 -11.23 -8.98 6.02
N TYR A 151 -10.99 -7.95 5.21
CA TYR A 151 -10.51 -6.65 5.72
C TYR A 151 -11.54 -5.95 6.61
N VAL A 152 -12.83 -6.01 6.25
CA VAL A 152 -13.91 -5.50 7.10
C VAL A 152 -13.97 -6.25 8.43
N ASP A 153 -13.75 -7.57 8.43
CA ASP A 153 -13.65 -8.34 9.66
C ASP A 153 -12.45 -7.91 10.52
N LEU A 154 -11.31 -7.55 9.91
CA LEU A 154 -10.18 -6.96 10.63
C LEU A 154 -10.57 -5.60 11.27
N ILE A 155 -11.26 -4.73 10.53
CA ILE A 155 -11.75 -3.45 11.07
C ILE A 155 -12.63 -3.67 12.32
N ASN A 156 -13.46 -4.71 12.31
CA ASN A 156 -14.34 -5.06 13.43
C ASN A 156 -13.59 -5.59 14.67
N LYS A 157 -12.37 -6.12 14.48
CA LYS A 157 -11.49 -6.58 15.57
C LYS A 157 -10.77 -5.44 16.28
N CYS A 158 -10.74 -4.23 15.72
CA CYS A 158 -10.16 -3.07 16.39
C CYS A 158 -10.87 -2.80 17.73
N SER A 159 -10.08 -2.44 18.75
CA SER A 159 -10.61 -2.15 20.09
C SER A 159 -11.37 -0.82 20.14
N ASP A 160 -10.96 0.17 19.33
CA ASP A 160 -11.60 1.48 19.21
C ASP A 160 -12.93 1.36 18.43
N LYS A 161 -14.02 1.25 19.18
CA LYS A 161 -15.38 1.08 18.63
C LYS A 161 -15.89 2.33 17.91
N GLU A 162 -15.43 3.52 18.29
CA GLU A 162 -15.84 4.76 17.61
C GLU A 162 -15.18 4.85 16.24
N ARG A 163 -13.89 4.53 16.17
CA ARG A 163 -13.15 4.43 14.91
C ARG A 163 -13.71 3.35 14.00
N THR A 164 -13.96 2.15 14.51
CA THR A 164 -14.63 1.08 13.74
C THR A 164 -15.96 1.56 13.18
N ALA A 165 -16.82 2.16 14.01
CA ALA A 165 -18.12 2.67 13.55
C ALA A 165 -17.97 3.74 12.45
N SER A 166 -17.00 4.65 12.59
CA SER A 166 -16.69 5.66 11.57
C SER A 166 -16.28 5.03 10.24
N MET A 167 -15.41 4.01 10.28
CA MET A 167 -14.95 3.28 9.09
C MET A 167 -16.09 2.53 8.40
N ILE A 168 -16.93 1.81 9.14
CA ILE A 168 -18.09 1.10 8.59
C ILE A 168 -19.08 2.09 7.94
N GLN A 169 -19.29 3.28 8.53
CA GLN A 169 -20.13 4.31 7.94
C GLN A 169 -19.57 4.89 6.62
N MET A 170 -18.25 4.88 6.42
CA MET A 170 -17.64 5.31 5.16
C MET A 170 -17.85 4.28 4.04
N ILE A 171 -17.82 2.99 4.37
CA ILE A 171 -18.04 1.89 3.43
C ILE A 171 -19.50 1.86 2.93
N ALA A 172 -20.45 2.20 3.81
CA ALA A 172 -21.88 2.17 3.49
C ALA A 172 -22.37 3.34 2.61
N LYS A 173 -21.49 4.27 2.22
CA LYS A 173 -21.80 5.47 1.43
C LYS A 173 -21.34 5.33 -0.01
#